data_AF-A0A529QSQ8-F1
#
_entry.id   AF-A0A529QSQ8-F1
#
_cell.length_a   1.000
_cell.length_b   1.000
_cell.length_c   1.000
_cell.angle_alpha   90.00
_cell.angle_beta   90.00
_cell.angle_gamma   90.00
#
_symmetry.space_group_name_H-M   'P 1'
#
loop_
_entity.id
_entity.type
_entity.pdbx_description
1 polymer ?
#
loop_
_entity_poly.entity_id
_entity_poly.type
_entity_poly.pdbx_seq_one_letter_code
_entity_poly.pdbx_strand_id
1 'polypeptide(L)' 'MTILLYDLVGHDVGRPFSPHCWKTKMALAHKGLAVTKVPTRFLEVPE' A
#
# COMPACT_ATOMS: atom_id res chain seq x y z
N MET A 1 -6.86 -10.55 12.19
CA MET A 1 -6.20 -10.88 10.90
C MET A 1 -5.47 -9.64 10.43
N THR A 2 -4.18 -9.75 10.09
CA THR A 2 -3.35 -8.59 9.73
C THR A 2 -3.71 -8.09 8.34
N ILE A 3 -4.06 -6.81 8.20
CA ILE A 3 -4.32 -6.20 6.89
C ILE A 3 -2.97 -5.89 6.24
N LEU A 4 -2.74 -6.45 5.05
CA LEU A 4 -1.60 -6.10 4.20
C LEU A 4 -2.04 -5.02 3.20
N LEU A 5 -1.28 -3.93 3.13
CA LEU A 5 -1.48 -2.86 2.15
C LEU A 5 -0.34 -2.88 1.13
N TYR A 6 -0.62 -3.45 -0.04
CA TYR A 6 0.27 -3.40 -1.20
C TYR A 6 0.21 -2.01 -1.83
N ASP A 7 1.27 -1.22 -1.65
CA ASP A 7 1.34 0.18 -2.07
C ASP A 7 2.32 0.32 -3.23
N LEU A 8 1.85 0.89 -4.34
CA LEU A 8 2.65 0.97 -5.56
C LEU A 8 3.83 1.93 -5.38
N VAL A 9 5.03 1.41 -5.59
CA VAL A 9 6.29 2.15 -5.56
C VAL A 9 7.06 1.99 -6.86
N GLY A 10 8.00 2.91 -7.08
CA GLY A 10 8.91 2.87 -8.22
C GLY A 10 10.24 2.25 -7.80
N HIS A 11 11.32 2.78 -8.37
CA HIS A 11 12.67 2.44 -7.91
C HIS A 11 12.91 2.84 -6.44
N ASP A 12 12.42 4.02 -6.04
CA ASP A 12 12.46 4.46 -4.65
C ASP A 12 11.26 3.91 -3.86
N VAL A 13 11.52 2.89 -3.03
CA VAL A 13 10.50 2.24 -2.18
C VAL A 13 9.96 3.15 -1.08
N GLY A 14 10.64 4.26 -0.76
CA GLY A 14 10.18 5.26 0.20
C GLY A 14 9.13 6.22 -0.36
N ARG A 15 8.85 6.16 -1.67
CA ARG A 15 7.97 7.10 -2.38
C ARG A 15 6.79 6.39 -3.05
N PRO A 16 5.77 5.94 -2.28
CA PRO A 16 4.53 5.45 -2.86
C PRO A 16 3.77 6.57 -3.57
N PHE A 17 3.31 6.32 -4.79
CA PHE A 17 2.76 7.38 -5.65
C PHE A 17 1.39 7.06 -6.27
N SER A 18 0.84 5.86 -6.09
CA SER A 18 -0.43 5.49 -6.75
C SER A 18 -1.63 6.25 -6.17
N PRO A 19 -2.39 7.01 -6.98
CA PRO A 19 -3.65 7.60 -6.53
C PRO A 19 -4.71 6.54 -6.20
N HIS A 20 -4.61 5.35 -6.78
CA HIS A 20 -5.52 4.25 -6.48
C HIS A 20 -5.27 3.66 -5.08
N CYS A 21 -4.01 3.51 -4.68
CA CYS A 21 -3.63 3.02 -3.34
C CYS A 21 -3.98 4.04 -2.24
N TRP A 22 -3.95 5.34 -2.55
CA TRP A 22 -4.31 6.41 -1.60
C TRP A 22 -5.74 6.28 -1.05
N LYS A 23 -6.71 5.88 -1.89
CA LYS A 23 -8.11 5.68 -1.43
C LYS A 23 -8.20 4.67 -0.31
N THR A 24 -7.55 3.51 -0.48
CA THR A 24 -7.51 2.45 0.53
C THR A 24 -6.69 2.86 1.74
N LYS A 25 -5.52 3.49 1.54
CA LYS A 25 -4.66 4.00 2.62
C LYS A 25 -5.43 4.96 3.55
N MET A 26 -6.14 5.93 2.97
CA MET A 26 -6.93 6.90 3.74
C MET A 26 -8.11 6.25 4.45
N ALA A 27 -8.82 5.32 3.79
CA ALA A 27 -9.92 4.59 4.40
C ALA A 27 -9.48 3.74 5.62
N LEU A 28 -8.32 3.07 5.51
CA LEU A 28 -7.74 2.29 6.61
C LEU A 28 -7.33 3.19 7.77
N ALA A 29 -6.65 4.31 7.48
CA ALA A 29 -6.26 5.30 8.48
C ALA A 29 -7.47 5.90 9.21
N HIS A 30 -8.51 6.28 8.46
CA HIS A 30 -9.76 6.82 9.03
C HIS A 30 -10.47 5.82 9.96
N LYS A 31 -10.32 4.51 9.70
CA LYS A 31 -10.90 3.45 10.53
C LYS A 31 -10.01 3.04 11.71
N GLY A 32 -8.82 3.62 11.86
CA GLY A 32 -7.88 3.26 12.92
C GLY A 32 -7.39 1.81 12.82
N LEU A 33 -7.41 1.22 11.63
CA LEU A 33 -7.03 -0.19 11.45
C LEU A 33 -5.52 -0.34 11.36
N ALA A 34 -4.97 -1.30 12.10
CA ALA A 34 -3.57 -1.68 12.00
C ALA A 34 -3.28 -2.31 10.63
N VAL A 35 -2.23 -1.84 9.96
CA VAL A 35 -1.84 -2.25 8.61
C VAL A 35 -0.34 -2.51 8.53
N THR A 36 0.04 -3.55 7.80
CA THR A 36 1.43 -3.75 7.38
C THR A 36 1.57 -3.28 5.94
N LYS A 37 2.47 -2.33 5.68
CA LYS A 37 2.72 -1.82 4.33
C LYS A 37 3.66 -2.77 3.59
N VAL A 38 3.31 -3.10 2.36
CA VAL A 38 4.11 -3.91 1.45
C VAL A 38 4.40 -3.07 0.20
N PRO A 39 5.57 -2.41 0.11
CA PRO A 39 5.97 -1.69 -1.10
C PRO A 39 5.99 -2.66 -2.28
N THR A 40 5.26 -2.36 -3.34
CA THR A 40 5.06 -3.28 -4.46
C THR A 40 5.35 -2.58 -5.78
N ARG A 41 6.24 -3.13 -6.61
CA ARG A 41 6.46 -2.65 -7.98
C ARG A 41 5.46 -3.29 -8.94
N PHE A 42 5.29 -2.72 -10.14
CA PHE A 42 4.26 -3.12 -11.11
C PHE A 42 4.21 -4.62 -11.44
N LEU A 43 5.35 -5.29 -11.49
CA LEU A 43 5.46 -6.71 -11.86
C LEU A 43 5.73 -7.63 -10.67
N GLU A 44 5.63 -7.11 -9.44
CA GLU A 44 5.97 -7.83 -8.21
C GLU A 44 4.76 -8.05 -7.31
N VAL A 45 3.56 -8.13 -7.90
CA VAL A 45 2.35 -8.49 -7.16
C VAL A 45 2.38 -10.00 -6.91
N PRO A 46 2.36 -10.47 -5.65
CA PRO A 46 2.34 -11.91 -5.35
C PRO A 46 1.05 -12.58 -5.85
N GLU A 47 1.13 -13.86 -6.24
CA GLU A 47 -0.04 -14.71 -6.54
C GLU A 47 -0.90 -15.02 -5.30
#